data_AF-E4T0R6-F1
#
_entry.id   AF-E4T0R6-F1
#
_cell.length_a   1.000
_cell.length_b   1.000
_cell.length_c   1.000
_cell.angle_alpha   90.00
_cell.angle_beta   90.00
_cell.angle_gamma   90.00
#
_symmetry.space_group_name_H-M   'P 1'
#
loop_
_entity.id
_entity.type
_entity.pdbx_description
1 polymer ?
#
loop_
_entity_poly.entity_id
_entity_poly.type
_entity_poly.pdbx_seq_one_letter_code
_entity_poly.pdbx_strand_id
1 'polypeptide(L)'
;MENIIKNIWFILFIVWGLPLGYYRSRFRKLVYRTDSWTINIKPVFRTELRGLFGNLFPGNKLYAKSRNFYLFYLSVYALLFIVYLNTDTKKGVQVGDKVPSFELQDQYGKPFALDSVLGKKNLVIYFYPKDDSPGCTKEACSFRDQYEVFRDADALIIGISAQSVSSHLEFAKKHRLNYTLLSDSDNKVRKTFGAEGKIFGLIPGRITYVISKEGKVLYIFNSQVQAEKHVDEALRILKQLK
;
A
#
# COMPACT_ATOMS: atom_id res chain seq x y z
N MET A 1 2.94 -9.89 17.84
CA MET A 1 3.83 -10.91 17.23
C MET A 1 3.70 -10.93 15.71
N GLU A 2 2.48 -11.03 15.18
CA GLU A 2 2.20 -11.08 13.73
C GLU A 2 2.75 -9.89 12.93
N ASN A 3 2.64 -8.66 13.45
CA ASN A 3 3.21 -7.46 12.82
C ASN A 3 4.76 -7.43 12.83
N ILE A 4 5.40 -8.08 13.81
CA ILE A 4 6.87 -8.17 13.88
C ILE A 4 7.36 -9.16 12.83
N ILE A 5 6.68 -10.30 12.70
CA ILE A 5 6.99 -11.32 11.69
C ILE A 5 6.79 -10.75 10.28
N LYS A 6 5.68 -10.03 10.03
CA LYS A 6 5.40 -9.39 8.73
C LYS A 6 6.45 -8.35 8.31
N ASN A 7 7.06 -7.67 9.28
CA ASN A 7 8.03 -6.60 9.01
C ASN A 7 9.47 -6.99 9.37
N ILE A 8 9.75 -8.28 9.59
CA ILE A 8 11.04 -8.73 10.12
C ILE A 8 12.20 -8.30 9.24
N TRP A 9 12.04 -8.36 7.91
CA TRP A 9 13.06 -7.93 6.96
C TRP A 9 13.30 -6.42 6.95
N PHE A 10 12.24 -5.62 7.12
CA PHE A 10 12.37 -4.17 7.28
C PHE A 10 13.08 -3.82 8.60
N ILE A 11 12.71 -4.48 9.70
CA ILE A 11 13.34 -4.28 11.01
C ILE A 11 14.83 -4.67 10.95
N LEU A 12 15.16 -5.83 10.36
CA LEU A 12 16.53 -6.27 10.17
C LEU A 12 17.32 -5.29 9.31
N PHE A 13 16.74 -4.77 8.22
CA PHE A 13 17.36 -3.75 7.38
C PHE A 13 17.68 -2.46 8.15
N ILE A 14 16.73 -1.94 8.93
CA ILE A 14 16.93 -0.71 9.73
C ILE A 14 17.96 -0.94 10.84
N VAL A 15 17.80 -2.00 11.64
CA VAL A 15 18.69 -2.31 12.77
C VAL A 15 20.11 -2.56 12.27
N TRP A 16 20.26 -3.32 11.18
CA TRP A 16 21.56 -3.53 10.56
C TRP A 16 22.17 -2.23 10.02
N GLY A 17 21.36 -1.26 9.60
CA GLY A 17 21.82 0.04 9.09
C GLY A 17 22.30 1.05 10.15
N LEU A 18 21.86 0.93 11.42
CA LEU A 18 22.21 1.90 12.48
C LEU A 18 23.73 2.10 12.65
N PRO A 19 24.57 1.04 12.64
CA PRO A 19 26.03 1.20 12.78
C PRO A 19 26.74 1.65 11.49
N LEU A 20 26.05 1.84 10.36
CA LEU A 20 26.67 2.14 9.06
C LEU A 20 27.52 3.41 9.13
N GLY A 21 27.05 4.43 9.86
CA GLY A 21 27.79 5.67 10.08
C GLY A 21 29.13 5.45 10.80
N TYR A 22 29.15 4.59 11.81
CA TYR A 22 30.35 4.24 12.57
C TYR A 22 31.38 3.52 11.68
N TYR A 23 30.95 2.49 10.93
CA TYR A 23 31.84 1.74 10.05
C TYR A 23 32.37 2.58 8.88
N ARG A 24 31.50 3.42 8.29
CA ARG A 24 31.92 4.39 7.27
C ARG A 24 32.94 5.37 7.83
N SER A 25 32.73 5.92 9.02
CA SER A 25 33.66 6.86 9.66
C SER A 25 35.03 6.23 9.90
N ARG A 26 35.07 5.03 10.51
CA ARG A 26 36.29 4.24 10.72
C ARG A 26 37.06 3.99 9.42
N PHE A 27 36.36 3.59 8.36
CA PHE A 27 36.94 3.37 7.04
C PHE A 27 37.53 4.67 6.46
N ARG A 28 36.82 5.79 6.56
CA ARG A 28 37.29 7.10 6.06
C ARG A 28 38.57 7.55 6.77
N LYS A 29 38.68 7.36 8.08
CA LYS A 29 39.92 7.71 8.82
C LYS A 29 41.16 7.02 8.26
N LEU A 30 41.02 5.75 7.85
CA LEU A 30 42.10 4.99 7.22
C LEU A 30 42.40 5.47 5.79
N VAL A 31 41.35 5.71 4.99
CA VAL A 31 41.48 6.13 3.58
C VAL A 31 42.10 7.53 3.46
N TYR A 32 41.66 8.47 4.30
CA TYR A 32 42.13 9.85 4.29
C TYR A 32 43.32 10.10 5.24
N ARG A 33 43.78 9.07 5.98
CA ARG A 33 44.86 9.15 6.97
C ARG A 33 44.67 10.33 7.94
N THR A 34 43.48 10.42 8.53
CA THR A 34 43.11 11.49 9.45
C THR A 34 42.37 10.94 10.66
N ASP A 35 42.66 11.49 11.83
CA ASP A 35 41.94 11.16 13.08
C ASP A 35 40.73 12.06 13.32
N SER A 36 40.58 13.11 12.49
CA SER A 36 39.50 14.08 12.62
C SER A 36 38.13 13.42 12.46
N TRP A 37 37.23 13.79 13.36
CA TRP A 37 35.80 13.48 13.24
C TRP A 37 35.10 14.38 12.22
N THR A 38 35.64 15.58 12.02
CA THR A 38 35.20 16.56 11.02
C THR A 38 35.98 16.34 9.73
N ILE A 39 35.71 15.24 9.03
CA ILE A 39 36.10 15.18 7.62
C ILE A 39 35.21 16.18 6.90
N ASN A 40 35.71 17.41 6.77
CA ASN A 40 35.11 18.47 5.97
C ASN A 40 34.87 17.89 4.57
N ILE A 41 33.61 17.63 4.25
CA ILE A 41 33.19 16.84 3.10
C ILE A 41 33.41 17.72 1.86
N LYS A 42 34.63 17.74 1.32
CA LYS A 42 34.75 17.95 -0.13
C LYS A 42 34.14 16.71 -0.79
N PRO A 43 33.25 16.86 -1.79
CA PRO A 43 32.30 15.84 -2.23
C PRO A 43 32.96 14.82 -3.17
N VAL A 44 34.12 14.29 -2.81
CA VAL A 44 34.86 13.39 -3.69
C VAL A 44 34.76 11.96 -3.16
N PHE A 45 33.57 11.40 -3.32
CA PHE A 45 33.26 9.98 -3.11
C PHE A 45 34.24 9.04 -3.87
N ARG A 46 34.95 9.55 -4.88
CA ARG A 46 35.94 8.81 -5.66
C ARG A 46 37.07 8.21 -4.82
N THR A 47 37.57 8.90 -3.79
CA THR A 47 38.66 8.35 -2.95
C THR A 47 38.16 7.23 -2.06
N GLU A 48 36.96 7.37 -1.50
CA GLU A 48 36.26 6.31 -0.77
C GLU A 48 36.01 5.08 -1.67
N LEU A 49 35.52 5.29 -2.90
CA LEU A 49 35.32 4.23 -3.88
C LEU A 49 36.63 3.52 -4.27
N ARG A 50 37.69 4.27 -4.56
CA ARG A 50 39.03 3.71 -4.84
C ARG A 50 39.58 2.94 -3.64
N GLY A 51 39.33 3.43 -2.43
CA GLY A 51 39.71 2.75 -1.21
C GLY A 51 38.88 1.49 -0.95
N LEU A 52 37.62 1.47 -1.37
CA LEU A 52 36.69 0.39 -1.08
C LEU A 52 36.84 -0.76 -2.07
N PHE A 53 36.90 -0.42 -3.37
CA PHE A 53 36.96 -1.40 -4.47
C PHE A 53 38.38 -1.60 -5.02
N GLY A 54 39.33 -0.74 -4.66
CA GLY A 54 40.74 -0.87 -5.00
C GLY A 54 41.62 -1.21 -3.79
N ASN A 55 42.93 -1.02 -3.95
CA ASN A 55 43.92 -1.22 -2.90
C ASN A 55 44.84 0.01 -2.81
N LEU A 56 44.43 1.02 -2.03
CA LEU A 56 45.19 2.27 -1.90
C LEU A 56 46.52 2.09 -1.16
N PHE A 57 46.59 1.10 -0.26
CA PHE A 57 47.76 0.87 0.59
C PHE A 57 48.17 -0.62 0.55
N PRO A 58 48.86 -1.05 -0.52
CA PRO A 58 49.41 -2.40 -0.61
C PRO A 58 50.30 -2.71 0.60
N GLY A 59 50.14 -3.90 1.19
CA GLY A 59 50.91 -4.33 2.38
C GLY A 59 50.37 -3.87 3.74
N ASN A 60 49.43 -2.91 3.79
CA ASN A 60 48.82 -2.48 5.05
C ASN A 60 47.71 -3.46 5.49
N LYS A 61 48.03 -4.35 6.44
CA LYS A 61 47.10 -5.36 6.96
C LYS A 61 45.87 -4.76 7.66
N LEU A 62 46.03 -3.63 8.37
CA LEU A 62 44.93 -2.97 9.08
C LEU A 62 43.91 -2.38 8.10
N TYR A 63 44.38 -1.70 7.05
CA TYR A 63 43.54 -1.18 5.98
C TYR A 63 42.82 -2.31 5.25
N ALA A 64 43.53 -3.37 4.84
CA ALA A 64 42.92 -4.51 4.16
C ALA A 64 41.82 -5.18 4.99
N LYS A 65 42.07 -5.39 6.29
CA LYS A 65 41.07 -5.93 7.23
C LYS A 65 39.85 -5.03 7.34
N SER A 66 40.05 -3.72 7.52
CA SER A 66 38.94 -2.76 7.64
C SER A 66 38.13 -2.63 6.34
N ARG A 67 38.80 -2.63 5.18
CA ARG A 67 38.15 -2.58 3.87
C ARG A 67 37.28 -3.82 3.65
N ASN A 68 37.84 -5.01 3.87
CA ASN A 68 37.13 -6.27 3.65
C ASN A 68 35.93 -6.42 4.60
N PHE A 69 36.08 -6.01 5.87
CA PHE A 69 34.95 -5.97 6.81
C PHE A 69 33.85 -5.01 6.33
N TYR A 70 34.23 -3.81 5.88
CA TYR A 70 33.25 -2.82 5.43
C TYR A 70 32.54 -3.26 4.14
N LEU A 71 33.26 -3.89 3.20
CA LEU A 71 32.66 -4.53 2.03
C LEU A 71 31.68 -5.63 2.42
N PHE A 72 32.06 -6.55 3.30
CA PHE A 72 31.16 -7.60 3.81
C PHE A 72 29.89 -6.99 4.42
N TYR A 73 30.05 -5.99 5.28
CA TYR A 73 28.93 -5.31 5.92
C TYR A 73 27.99 -4.63 4.91
N LEU A 74 28.54 -3.94 3.90
CA LEU A 74 27.76 -3.34 2.82
C LEU A 74 27.07 -4.39 1.95
N SER A 75 27.71 -5.53 1.68
CA SER A 75 27.10 -6.64 0.95
C SER A 75 25.91 -7.23 1.70
N VAL A 76 26.02 -7.41 3.02
CA VAL A 76 24.88 -7.85 3.86
C VAL A 76 23.78 -6.79 3.87
N TYR A 77 24.13 -5.51 4.01
CA TYR A 77 23.14 -4.43 3.98
C TYR A 77 22.40 -4.36 2.62
N ALA A 78 23.13 -4.49 1.51
CA ALA A 78 22.56 -4.54 0.17
C ALA A 78 21.68 -5.80 -0.02
N LEU A 79 22.11 -6.95 0.49
CA LEU A 79 21.30 -8.18 0.46
C LEU A 79 20.01 -8.01 1.27
N LEU A 80 20.06 -7.46 2.49
CA LEU A 80 18.88 -7.17 3.30
C LEU A 80 17.93 -6.21 2.59
N PHE A 81 18.46 -5.19 1.90
CA PHE A 81 17.66 -4.28 1.10
C PHE A 81 17.00 -4.97 -0.10
N ILE A 82 17.74 -5.81 -0.83
CA ILE A 82 17.20 -6.61 -1.94
C ILE A 82 16.13 -7.56 -1.41
N VAL A 83 16.38 -8.27 -0.31
CA VAL A 83 15.40 -9.15 0.32
C VAL A 83 14.18 -8.35 0.76
N TYR A 84 14.32 -7.16 1.35
CA TYR A 84 13.20 -6.28 1.65
C TYR A 84 12.39 -5.87 0.41
N LEU A 85 13.05 -5.55 -0.71
CA LEU A 85 12.37 -5.22 -1.97
C LEU A 85 11.65 -6.43 -2.59
N ASN A 86 12.17 -7.65 -2.37
CA ASN A 86 11.64 -8.89 -2.91
C ASN A 86 10.72 -9.64 -1.94
N THR A 87 10.68 -9.26 -0.66
CA THR A 87 9.67 -9.73 0.27
C THR A 87 8.37 -9.10 -0.15
N ASP A 88 7.66 -9.87 -0.96
CA ASP A 88 6.33 -9.62 -1.48
C ASP A 88 5.40 -9.37 -0.29
N THR A 89 5.30 -8.12 0.15
CA THR A 89 4.14 -7.64 0.89
C THR A 89 3.01 -7.79 -0.11
N LYS A 90 2.35 -8.96 -0.11
CA LYS A 90 1.19 -9.33 -0.92
C LYS A 90 0.50 -8.06 -1.43
N LYS A 91 0.87 -7.59 -2.62
CA LYS A 91 0.28 -6.37 -3.17
C LYS A 91 -1.16 -6.75 -3.36
N GLY A 92 -2.07 -5.98 -2.76
CA GLY A 92 -3.49 -6.29 -2.81
C GLY A 92 -4.00 -6.43 -4.23
N VAL A 93 -5.27 -6.81 -4.34
CA VAL A 93 -5.97 -7.10 -5.60
C VAL A 93 -5.53 -6.18 -6.76
N GLN A 94 -5.08 -6.79 -7.85
CA GLN A 94 -4.64 -6.09 -9.06
C GLN A 94 -5.62 -6.30 -10.22
N VAL A 95 -5.48 -5.48 -11.26
CA VAL A 95 -6.23 -5.68 -12.51
C VAL A 95 -5.86 -7.04 -13.11
N GLY A 96 -6.87 -7.82 -13.46
CA GLY A 96 -6.72 -9.17 -13.99
C GLY A 96 -6.95 -10.27 -12.95
N ASP A 97 -6.82 -9.96 -11.65
CA ASP A 97 -7.03 -10.92 -10.58
C ASP A 97 -8.50 -11.33 -10.44
N LYS A 98 -8.75 -12.51 -9.87
CA LYS A 98 -10.06 -12.83 -9.32
C LYS A 98 -10.25 -12.10 -7.99
N VAL A 99 -11.42 -11.51 -7.81
CA VAL A 99 -11.79 -10.87 -6.55
C VAL A 99 -11.80 -11.92 -5.42
N PRO A 100 -11.18 -11.61 -4.26
CA PRO A 100 -11.18 -12.52 -3.11
C PRO A 100 -12.59 -12.58 -2.50
N SER A 101 -13.01 -13.77 -2.07
CA SER A 101 -14.25 -13.93 -1.32
C SER A 101 -14.15 -13.25 0.06
N PHE A 102 -15.26 -12.70 0.51
CA PHE A 102 -15.41 -12.15 1.86
C PHE A 102 -16.87 -12.14 2.27
N GLU A 103 -17.08 -12.04 3.58
CA GLU A 103 -18.39 -11.82 4.19
C GLU A 103 -18.28 -10.67 5.20
N LEU A 104 -19.19 -9.70 5.10
CA LEU A 104 -19.27 -8.54 5.98
C LEU A 104 -20.73 -8.29 6.37
N GLN A 105 -20.95 -7.47 7.40
CA GLN A 105 -22.28 -7.02 7.77
C GLN A 105 -22.68 -5.81 6.94
N ASP A 106 -23.90 -5.81 6.40
CA ASP A 106 -24.50 -4.66 5.73
C ASP A 106 -25.00 -3.60 6.75
N GLN A 107 -25.52 -2.48 6.23
CA GLN A 107 -26.04 -1.39 7.07
C GLN A 107 -27.26 -1.77 7.94
N TYR A 108 -27.87 -2.93 7.73
CA TYR A 108 -28.98 -3.45 8.52
C TYR A 108 -28.55 -4.58 9.47
N GLY A 109 -27.26 -4.89 9.53
CA GLY A 109 -26.71 -5.98 10.33
C GLY A 109 -27.01 -7.36 9.76
N LYS A 110 -27.25 -7.45 8.44
CA LYS A 110 -27.39 -8.73 7.74
C LYS A 110 -26.05 -9.14 7.14
N PRO A 111 -25.72 -10.44 7.15
CA PRO A 111 -24.53 -10.93 6.48
C PRO A 111 -24.65 -10.75 4.97
N PHE A 112 -23.61 -10.20 4.37
CA PHE A 112 -23.42 -10.06 2.93
C PHE A 112 -22.16 -10.82 2.53
N ALA A 113 -22.34 -11.90 1.78
CA ALA A 113 -21.25 -12.66 1.17
C ALA A 113 -21.06 -12.22 -0.29
N LEU A 114 -19.84 -11.89 -0.69
CA LEU A 114 -19.53 -11.50 -2.07
C LEU A 114 -19.98 -12.57 -3.08
N ASP A 115 -19.77 -13.83 -2.74
CA ASP A 115 -20.12 -14.98 -3.59
C ASP A 115 -21.62 -15.08 -3.87
N SER A 116 -22.47 -14.46 -3.03
CA SER A 116 -23.93 -14.42 -3.24
C SER A 116 -24.34 -13.53 -4.42
N VAL A 117 -23.48 -12.61 -4.86
CA VAL A 117 -23.72 -11.66 -5.96
C VAL A 117 -22.81 -11.89 -7.17
N LEU A 118 -21.71 -12.62 -7.02
CA LEU A 118 -20.86 -13.02 -8.13
C LEU A 118 -21.63 -13.86 -9.16
N GLY A 119 -21.29 -13.70 -10.43
CA GLY A 119 -21.97 -14.32 -11.57
C GLY A 119 -23.30 -13.65 -11.96
N LYS A 120 -23.87 -12.79 -11.11
CA LYS A 120 -25.17 -12.15 -11.36
C LYS A 120 -25.05 -10.77 -11.99
N LYS A 121 -24.15 -9.92 -11.47
CA LYS A 121 -23.95 -8.53 -11.88
C LYS A 121 -22.46 -8.17 -11.88
N ASN A 122 -22.09 -7.16 -12.67
CA ASN A 122 -20.80 -6.50 -12.48
C ASN A 122 -20.79 -5.84 -11.09
N LEU A 123 -19.61 -5.66 -10.49
CA LEU A 123 -19.50 -5.05 -9.16
C LEU A 123 -18.63 -3.78 -9.23
N VAL A 124 -19.07 -2.77 -8.52
CA VAL A 124 -18.30 -1.56 -8.23
C VAL A 124 -18.12 -1.49 -6.72
N ILE A 125 -16.95 -1.92 -6.26
CA ILE A 125 -16.59 -1.94 -4.84
C ILE A 125 -15.70 -0.75 -4.57
N TYR A 126 -16.15 0.20 -3.75
CA TYR A 126 -15.34 1.36 -3.36
C TYR A 126 -15.05 1.37 -1.86
N PHE A 127 -13.76 1.47 -1.53
CA PHE A 127 -13.28 1.67 -0.17
C PHE A 127 -13.16 3.15 0.11
N TYR A 128 -13.70 3.61 1.23
CA TYR A 128 -13.62 5.00 1.63
C TYR A 128 -13.19 5.16 3.10
N PRO A 129 -12.59 6.30 3.48
CA PRO A 129 -12.07 6.50 4.85
C PRO A 129 -13.10 6.46 5.98
N LYS A 130 -14.17 7.27 5.88
CA LYS A 130 -15.08 7.51 7.01
C LYS A 130 -16.42 8.09 6.55
N ASP A 131 -17.50 7.56 7.08
CA ASP A 131 -18.85 8.11 6.95
C ASP A 131 -18.89 9.59 7.36
N ASP A 132 -19.82 10.35 6.77
CA ASP A 132 -20.09 11.76 7.10
C ASP A 132 -18.91 12.75 6.98
N SER A 133 -17.78 12.33 6.41
CA SER A 133 -16.68 13.22 6.08
C SER A 133 -16.88 13.87 4.69
N PRO A 134 -16.51 15.14 4.48
CA PRO A 134 -16.90 15.89 3.27
C PRO A 134 -16.58 15.18 1.95
N GLY A 135 -15.37 14.63 1.81
CA GLY A 135 -14.97 13.92 0.59
C GLY A 135 -15.69 12.57 0.40
N CYS A 136 -15.97 11.83 1.48
CA CYS A 136 -16.66 10.55 1.38
C CYS A 136 -18.16 10.72 1.18
N THR A 137 -18.77 11.73 1.81
CA THR A 137 -20.15 12.13 1.54
C THR A 137 -20.30 12.52 0.08
N LYS A 138 -19.36 13.31 -0.47
CA LYS A 138 -19.39 13.68 -1.88
C LYS A 138 -19.34 12.45 -2.79
N GLU A 139 -18.38 11.55 -2.58
CA GLU A 139 -18.26 10.30 -3.34
C GLU A 139 -19.54 9.44 -3.26
N ALA A 140 -20.05 9.19 -2.05
CA ALA A 140 -21.23 8.36 -1.83
C ALA A 140 -22.49 8.96 -2.48
N CYS A 141 -22.70 10.27 -2.33
CA CYS A 141 -23.80 10.96 -3.00
C CYS A 141 -23.67 10.91 -4.52
N SER A 142 -22.46 11.03 -5.08
CA SER A 142 -22.26 10.89 -6.53
C SER A 142 -22.60 9.49 -7.04
N PHE A 143 -22.30 8.42 -6.28
CA PHE A 143 -22.75 7.07 -6.61
C PHE A 143 -24.28 6.93 -6.55
N ARG A 144 -24.92 7.50 -5.52
CA ARG A 144 -26.39 7.53 -5.40
C ARG A 144 -27.03 8.25 -6.60
N ASP A 145 -26.52 9.41 -6.96
CA ASP A 145 -27.07 10.24 -8.03
C ASP A 145 -26.96 9.57 -9.41
N GLN A 146 -25.99 8.65 -9.57
CA GLN A 146 -25.78 7.86 -10.77
C GLN A 146 -26.31 6.41 -10.65
N TYR A 147 -27.01 6.06 -9.58
CA TYR A 147 -27.40 4.67 -9.27
C TYR A 147 -28.15 3.99 -10.41
N GLU A 148 -29.10 4.69 -11.02
CA GLU A 148 -29.89 4.18 -12.15
C GLU A 148 -29.00 3.85 -13.36
N VAL A 149 -27.97 4.67 -13.63
CA VAL A 149 -27.02 4.43 -14.72
C VAL A 149 -26.16 3.19 -14.45
N PHE A 150 -25.74 2.96 -13.20
CA PHE A 150 -25.06 1.71 -12.83
C PHE A 150 -25.98 0.50 -12.95
N ARG A 151 -27.25 0.63 -12.54
CA ARG A 151 -28.24 -0.44 -12.69
C ARG A 151 -28.45 -0.80 -14.16
N ASP A 152 -28.56 0.18 -15.04
CA ASP A 152 -28.72 -0.01 -16.49
C ASP A 152 -27.43 -0.50 -17.18
N ALA A 153 -26.29 -0.39 -16.49
CA ALA A 153 -25.02 -1.04 -16.85
C ALA A 153 -24.85 -2.43 -16.21
N ASP A 154 -25.92 -2.95 -15.60
CA ASP A 154 -25.97 -4.23 -14.89
C ASP A 154 -24.88 -4.38 -13.82
N ALA A 155 -24.66 -3.31 -13.06
CA ALA A 155 -23.67 -3.22 -11.99
C ALA A 155 -24.30 -2.99 -10.61
N LEU A 156 -23.73 -3.63 -9.59
CA LEU A 156 -24.04 -3.42 -8.18
C LEU A 156 -22.97 -2.53 -7.55
N ILE A 157 -23.39 -1.49 -6.82
CA ILE A 157 -22.50 -0.59 -6.08
C ILE A 157 -22.40 -1.07 -4.62
N ILE A 158 -21.18 -1.18 -4.11
CA ILE A 158 -20.89 -1.59 -2.74
C ILE A 158 -19.87 -0.61 -2.14
N GLY A 159 -20.26 0.10 -1.09
CA GLY A 159 -19.34 0.92 -0.28
C GLY A 159 -18.79 0.14 0.89
N ILE A 160 -17.48 0.24 1.17
CA ILE A 160 -16.84 -0.46 2.30
C ILE A 160 -15.99 0.53 3.12
N SER A 161 -16.18 0.54 4.43
CA SER A 161 -15.28 1.22 5.37
C SER A 161 -15.19 0.49 6.71
N ALA A 162 -14.34 0.98 7.62
CA ALA A 162 -14.22 0.42 8.96
C ALA A 162 -15.30 0.90 9.94
N GLN A 163 -16.28 1.70 9.49
CA GLN A 163 -17.35 2.19 10.35
C GLN A 163 -18.34 1.08 10.70
N SER A 164 -19.01 1.22 11.85
CA SER A 164 -19.98 0.23 12.33
C SER A 164 -21.23 0.17 11.45
N VAL A 165 -21.95 -0.94 11.55
CA VAL A 165 -23.31 -1.11 10.99
C VAL A 165 -24.22 0.08 11.34
N SER A 166 -24.21 0.54 12.59
CA SER A 166 -25.02 1.68 13.03
C SER A 166 -24.62 3.00 12.35
N SER A 167 -23.32 3.25 12.17
CA SER A 167 -22.82 4.42 11.43
C SER A 167 -23.29 4.37 9.98
N HIS A 168 -23.16 3.21 9.34
CA HIS A 168 -23.61 3.00 7.96
C HIS A 168 -25.11 3.18 7.80
N LEU A 169 -25.91 2.71 8.75
CA LEU A 169 -27.37 2.90 8.74
C LEU A 169 -27.73 4.38 8.76
N GLU A 170 -27.14 5.15 9.68
CA GLU A 170 -27.42 6.58 9.80
C GLU A 170 -26.89 7.37 8.61
N PHE A 171 -25.70 7.04 8.12
CA PHE A 171 -25.14 7.64 6.91
C PHE A 171 -26.02 7.38 5.68
N ALA A 172 -26.48 6.15 5.49
CA ALA A 172 -27.37 5.78 4.41
C ALA A 172 -28.72 6.50 4.50
N LYS A 173 -29.33 6.59 5.69
CA LYS A 173 -30.58 7.34 5.89
C LYS A 173 -30.41 8.83 5.61
N LYS A 174 -29.40 9.45 6.23
CA LYS A 174 -29.15 10.90 6.15
C LYS A 174 -28.92 11.36 4.72
N HIS A 175 -28.17 10.58 3.93
CA HIS A 175 -27.85 10.91 2.54
C HIS A 175 -28.67 10.12 1.52
N ARG A 176 -29.71 9.40 1.95
CA ARG A 176 -30.59 8.60 1.08
C ARG A 176 -29.82 7.66 0.14
N LEU A 177 -28.77 7.01 0.66
CA LEU A 177 -27.97 6.06 -0.10
C LEU A 177 -28.80 4.78 -0.31
N ASN A 178 -29.04 4.45 -1.58
CA ASN A 178 -29.95 3.40 -2.02
C ASN A 178 -29.21 2.12 -2.46
N TYR A 179 -27.98 1.94 -1.99
CA TYR A 179 -27.12 0.81 -2.29
C TYR A 179 -26.45 0.27 -1.03
N THR A 180 -25.73 -0.84 -1.15
CA THR A 180 -25.16 -1.58 -0.01
C THR A 180 -23.92 -0.88 0.56
N LEU A 181 -23.87 -0.75 1.89
CA LEU A 181 -22.68 -0.35 2.64
C LEU A 181 -22.28 -1.48 3.59
N LEU A 182 -21.00 -1.84 3.58
CA LEU A 182 -20.47 -2.96 4.36
C LEU A 182 -19.46 -2.49 5.41
N SER A 183 -19.66 -2.96 6.64
CA SER A 183 -18.82 -2.66 7.81
C SER A 183 -17.63 -3.63 7.90
N ASP A 184 -16.44 -3.19 7.49
CA ASP A 184 -15.15 -3.89 7.61
C ASP A 184 -14.40 -3.46 8.89
N SER A 185 -15.00 -3.74 10.05
CA SER A 185 -14.59 -3.18 11.36
C SER A 185 -13.15 -3.53 11.77
N ASP A 186 -12.60 -4.65 11.30
CA ASP A 186 -11.21 -5.07 11.57
C ASP A 186 -10.23 -4.78 10.41
N ASN A 187 -10.72 -4.12 9.35
CA ASN A 187 -10.00 -3.82 8.12
C ASN A 187 -9.46 -5.07 7.39
N LYS A 188 -9.97 -6.28 7.65
CA LYS A 188 -9.47 -7.49 6.97
C LYS A 188 -9.72 -7.45 5.47
N VAL A 189 -10.91 -7.02 5.05
CA VAL A 189 -11.25 -6.96 3.62
C VAL A 189 -10.43 -5.87 2.94
N ARG A 190 -10.34 -4.67 3.53
CA ARG A 190 -9.48 -3.58 3.05
C ARG A 190 -8.04 -4.03 2.85
N LYS A 191 -7.47 -4.75 3.82
CA LYS A 191 -6.10 -5.29 3.75
C LYS A 191 -5.94 -6.28 2.61
N THR A 192 -6.92 -7.18 2.46
CA THR A 192 -6.92 -8.20 1.39
C THR A 192 -6.96 -7.55 0.01
N PHE A 193 -7.73 -6.47 -0.14
CA PHE A 193 -7.75 -5.66 -1.35
C PHE A 193 -6.53 -4.76 -1.51
N GLY A 194 -5.68 -4.58 -0.50
CA GLY A 194 -4.59 -3.60 -0.52
C GLY A 194 -5.08 -2.16 -0.60
N ALA A 195 -6.29 -1.89 -0.11
CA ALA A 195 -6.87 -0.55 -0.01
C ALA A 195 -6.40 0.23 1.24
N GLU A 196 -5.17 -0.05 1.67
CA GLU A 196 -4.46 0.69 2.70
C GLU A 196 -3.99 2.03 2.12
N GLY A 197 -4.19 3.15 2.82
CA GLY A 197 -3.86 4.44 2.23
C GLY A 197 -2.37 4.75 2.22
N LYS A 198 -2.01 5.77 1.44
CA LYS A 198 -0.64 6.06 0.96
C LYS A 198 0.35 6.50 2.05
N ILE A 199 -0.10 6.90 3.24
CA ILE A 199 0.74 7.44 4.31
C ILE A 199 0.85 6.41 5.45
N PHE A 200 1.57 5.31 5.21
CA PHE A 200 1.82 4.26 6.22
C PHE A 200 0.56 3.78 6.99
N GLY A 201 -0.61 3.76 6.34
CA GLY A 201 -1.87 3.39 6.99
C GLY A 201 -2.51 4.42 7.92
N LEU A 202 -1.97 5.64 8.05
CA LEU A 202 -2.55 6.72 8.86
C LEU A 202 -3.92 7.19 8.35
N ILE A 203 -4.09 7.19 7.03
CA ILE A 203 -5.36 7.53 6.38
C ILE A 203 -5.79 6.30 5.58
N PRO A 204 -6.99 5.75 5.78
CA PRO A 204 -7.48 4.66 4.92
C PRO A 204 -7.58 5.12 3.46
N GLY A 205 -7.23 4.26 2.52
CA GLY A 205 -7.26 4.61 1.10
C GLY A 205 -8.68 4.81 0.56
N ARG A 206 -8.84 5.79 -0.35
CA ARG A 206 -9.99 5.91 -1.25
C ARG A 206 -9.68 5.22 -2.58
N ILE A 207 -10.28 4.05 -2.81
CA ILE A 207 -10.01 3.21 -3.98
C ILE A 207 -11.30 2.55 -4.46
N THR A 208 -11.53 2.56 -5.77
CA THR A 208 -12.65 1.85 -6.41
C THR A 208 -12.14 0.72 -7.30
N TYR A 209 -12.77 -0.44 -7.18
CA TYR A 209 -12.56 -1.62 -8.00
C TYR A 209 -13.79 -1.84 -8.89
N VAL A 210 -13.57 -2.00 -10.18
CA VAL A 210 -14.59 -2.46 -11.13
C VAL A 210 -14.32 -3.92 -11.43
N ILE A 211 -15.30 -4.78 -11.20
CA ILE A 211 -15.16 -6.24 -11.27
C ILE A 211 -16.24 -6.77 -12.21
N SER A 212 -15.87 -7.68 -13.10
CA SER A 212 -16.79 -8.33 -14.03
C SER A 212 -17.72 -9.29 -13.31
N LYS A 213 -18.79 -9.72 -13.98
CA LYS A 213 -19.71 -10.77 -13.49
C LYS A 213 -18.97 -12.04 -13.08
N GLU A 214 -17.92 -12.41 -13.81
CA GLU A 214 -17.11 -13.61 -13.56
C GLU A 214 -16.13 -13.43 -12.37
N GLY A 215 -16.17 -12.28 -11.70
CA GLY A 215 -15.33 -11.96 -10.57
C GLY A 215 -13.92 -11.51 -10.95
N LYS A 216 -13.67 -11.13 -12.21
CA LYS A 216 -12.36 -10.62 -12.63
C LYS A 216 -12.27 -9.11 -12.41
N VAL A 217 -11.19 -8.63 -11.80
CA VAL A 217 -10.95 -7.20 -11.60
C VAL A 217 -10.56 -6.57 -12.93
N LEU A 218 -11.39 -5.67 -13.42
CA LEU A 218 -11.24 -5.01 -14.72
C LEU A 218 -10.47 -3.70 -14.60
N TYR A 219 -10.68 -2.98 -13.50
CA TYR A 219 -10.09 -1.66 -13.31
C TYR A 219 -10.00 -1.29 -11.83
N ILE A 220 -8.99 -0.48 -11.50
CA ILE A 220 -8.74 0.06 -10.17
C ILE A 220 -8.48 1.56 -10.28
N PHE A 221 -9.28 2.37 -9.58
CA PHE A 221 -9.06 3.81 -9.45
C PHE A 221 -8.63 4.16 -8.02
N ASN A 222 -7.43 4.72 -7.85
CA ASN A 222 -6.86 5.05 -6.53
C ASN A 222 -6.54 6.55 -6.44
N SER A 223 -7.46 7.32 -5.85
CA SER A 223 -7.33 8.77 -5.73
C SER A 223 -7.96 9.28 -4.44
N GLN A 224 -7.15 9.82 -3.53
CA GLN A 224 -7.69 10.32 -2.26
C GLN A 224 -8.57 11.58 -2.42
N VAL A 225 -8.30 12.38 -3.45
CA VAL A 225 -8.81 13.75 -3.61
C VAL A 225 -9.87 13.90 -4.70
N GLN A 226 -9.96 12.96 -5.65
CA GLN A 226 -10.87 13.06 -6.81
C GLN A 226 -12.13 12.21 -6.58
N ALA A 227 -12.93 12.56 -5.57
CA ALA A 227 -14.11 11.80 -5.15
C ALA A 227 -15.09 11.46 -6.29
N GLU A 228 -15.41 12.43 -7.16
CA GLU A 228 -16.33 12.22 -8.28
C GLU A 228 -15.76 11.31 -9.38
N LYS A 229 -14.43 11.36 -9.61
CA LYS A 229 -13.80 10.51 -10.63
C LYS A 229 -13.90 9.01 -10.33
N HIS A 230 -14.13 8.63 -9.07
CA HIS A 230 -14.42 7.23 -8.73
C HIS A 230 -15.67 6.72 -9.45
N VAL A 231 -16.67 7.60 -9.62
CA VAL A 231 -17.93 7.30 -10.31
C VAL A 231 -17.72 7.32 -11.82
N ASP A 232 -17.07 8.37 -12.33
CA ASP A 232 -16.84 8.56 -13.77
C ASP A 232 -16.03 7.42 -14.37
N GLU A 233 -14.94 7.02 -13.73
CA GLU A 233 -14.08 5.93 -14.20
C GLU A 233 -14.79 4.58 -14.12
N ALA A 234 -15.58 4.33 -13.07
CA ALA A 234 -16.35 3.10 -12.96
C ALA A 234 -17.37 2.98 -14.10
N LEU A 235 -18.13 4.05 -14.38
CA LEU A 235 -19.07 4.07 -15.51
C LEU A 235 -18.36 3.96 -16.86
N ARG A 236 -17.20 4.61 -17.03
CA ARG A 236 -16.40 4.51 -18.26
C ARG A 236 -16.05 3.06 -18.57
N ILE A 237 -15.60 2.30 -17.59
CA ILE A 237 -15.23 0.89 -17.75
C ILE A 237 -16.47 0.03 -18.02
N LEU A 238 -17.55 0.21 -17.25
CA LEU A 238 -18.78 -0.56 -17.45
C LEU A 238 -19.40 -0.35 -18.84
N LYS A 239 -19.32 0.86 -19.40
CA LYS A 239 -19.78 1.15 -20.77
C LYS A 239 -18.99 0.42 -21.85
N GLN A 240 -17.73 0.03 -21.59
CA GLN A 240 -16.89 -0.72 -22.53
C GLN A 240 -17.19 -2.23 -22.53
N LEU A 241 -18.02 -2.71 -21.59
CA LEU A 241 -18.42 -4.12 -21.51
C LEU A 241 -19.69 -4.44 -22.30
N LYS A 242 -20.35 -3.42 -22.85
CA LYS A 242 -21.56 -3.57 -23.67
C LYS A 242 -21.21 -3.88 -25.12
#